data_AF-A0A7J7HB08-F1
#
_entry.id   AF-A0A7J7HB08-F1
#
_cell.length_a   1.000
_cell.length_b   1.000
_cell.length_c   1.000
_cell.angle_alpha   90.00
_cell.angle_beta   90.00
_cell.angle_gamma   90.00
#
_symmetry.space_group_name_H-M   'P 1'
#
loop_
_entity.id
_entity.type
_entity.pdbx_description
1 polymer ?
#
loop_
_entity_poly.entity_id
_entity_poly.type
_entity_poly.pdbx_seq_one_letter_code
_entity_poly.pdbx_strand_id
1 'polypeptide(L)'
;MTFENTARPQKHQAVAFRSDSDLSVLFRCAIRGYQDTLYAHSLRQFYRECQITGTVDFIFGDGTVVFQNCRILARLGLPDQKNTITAQGRKDPSESSGFSIQFSNISAEPDLLASLNSTYTYLGRPWKLYSRTVIMQSYMSNAIRQEGWIEWNGNFALDTLFYGEFMNNGPGAGLGSRVKWPGFQTMNDSAQAYNFSVGQFILGNDWLPSIQNGNLAHFWEAKWVPSTNDFKIASHKPPHCTVQTVAEVIDPNRKIWKRELLKEWLSPEDLEAVLAIPIAAVNRDDLLIWHHNPSGVYFVTSGYALAKQICHNSNGSNKPSRSLTLGTDFWNPI
;
A
#
# COMPACT_ATOMS: atom_id res chain seq x y z
N MET A 1 10.37 4.23 0.49
CA MET A 1 11.21 4.52 1.68
C MET A 1 10.78 3.58 2.81
N THR A 2 11.62 3.33 3.82
CA THR A 2 11.27 2.47 4.97
C THR A 2 11.55 3.20 6.28
N PHE A 3 10.57 3.21 7.18
CA PHE A 3 10.72 3.58 8.59
C PHE A 3 10.60 2.30 9.42
N GLU A 4 11.58 2.01 10.28
CA GLU A 4 11.62 0.76 11.04
C GLU A 4 12.14 0.97 12.46
N ASN A 5 11.45 0.40 13.45
CA ASN A 5 11.95 0.26 14.80
C ASN A 5 12.27 -1.22 15.05
N THR A 6 13.53 -1.51 15.39
CA THR A 6 14.06 -2.88 15.53
C THR A 6 13.90 -3.45 16.94
N ALA A 7 13.35 -2.68 17.88
CA ALA A 7 13.02 -3.17 19.22
C ALA A 7 12.00 -4.32 19.15
N ARG A 8 12.35 -5.46 19.76
CA ARG A 8 11.54 -6.69 19.76
C ARG A 8 10.37 -6.60 20.75
N PRO A 9 9.32 -7.45 20.65
CA PRO A 9 8.13 -7.37 21.51
C PRO A 9 8.37 -7.31 23.03
N GLN A 10 9.50 -7.84 23.51
CA GLN A 10 9.95 -7.74 24.91
C GLN A 10 10.30 -6.31 25.38
N LYS A 11 10.24 -5.31 24.48
CA LYS A 11 10.42 -3.89 24.77
C LYS A 11 9.11 -3.09 24.79
N HIS A 12 7.97 -3.74 24.57
CA HIS A 12 6.65 -3.11 24.51
C HIS A 12 6.60 -1.99 23.44
N GLN A 13 6.11 -0.80 23.78
CA GLN A 13 5.87 0.32 22.85
C GLN A 13 7.14 0.74 22.10
N ALA A 14 7.13 0.65 20.76
CA ALA A 14 8.30 0.89 19.92
C ALA A 14 7.93 1.55 18.58
N VAL A 15 7.57 2.84 18.63
CA VAL A 15 7.18 3.63 17.45
C VAL A 15 8.27 3.65 16.39
N ALA A 16 7.89 3.34 15.15
CA ALA A 16 8.74 3.41 13.95
C ALA A 16 8.49 4.68 13.13
N PHE A 17 7.26 5.17 13.11
CA PHE A 17 6.91 6.47 12.53
C PHE A 17 5.82 7.16 13.36
N ARG A 18 6.01 8.46 13.63
CA ARG A 18 5.01 9.35 14.22
C ARG A 18 4.76 10.48 13.23
N SER A 19 3.49 10.79 12.98
CA SER A 19 3.11 12.07 12.37
C SER A 19 2.06 12.77 13.22
N ASP A 20 2.35 14.02 13.53
CA ASP A 20 1.47 15.05 14.09
C ASP A 20 1.32 16.25 13.14
N SER A 21 1.82 16.15 11.89
CA SER A 21 1.68 17.16 10.85
C SER A 21 0.36 17.02 10.09
N ASP A 22 -0.35 18.14 9.92
CA ASP A 22 -1.49 18.22 8.99
C ASP A 22 -1.04 18.02 7.54
N LEU A 23 -1.98 17.66 6.68
CA LEU A 23 -1.79 17.47 5.23
C LEU A 23 -0.68 16.46 4.87
N SER A 24 -0.39 15.51 5.77
CA SER A 24 0.69 14.52 5.58
C SER A 24 0.35 13.51 4.50
N VAL A 25 1.26 13.25 3.56
CA VAL A 25 1.15 12.14 2.59
C VAL A 25 2.33 11.19 2.73
N LEU A 26 2.05 9.90 2.96
CA LEU A 26 3.02 8.82 2.81
C LEU A 26 2.62 7.95 1.63
N PHE A 27 3.49 7.89 0.62
CA PHE A 27 3.29 7.11 -0.60
C PHE A 27 4.40 6.05 -0.73
N ARG A 28 4.02 4.80 -1.01
CA ARG A 28 4.96 3.68 -1.24
C ARG A 28 6.06 3.57 -0.17
N CYS A 29 5.64 3.72 1.09
CA CYS A 29 6.49 3.60 2.26
C CYS A 29 6.22 2.29 3.01
N ALA A 30 7.27 1.69 3.56
CA ALA A 30 7.15 0.63 4.55
C ALA A 30 7.29 1.22 5.96
N ILE A 31 6.44 0.81 6.89
CA ILE A 31 6.46 1.23 8.29
C ILE A 31 6.43 -0.04 9.14
N ARG A 32 7.53 -0.34 9.85
CA ARG A 32 7.78 -1.66 10.42
C ARG A 32 8.15 -1.60 11.89
N GLY A 33 7.53 -2.46 12.69
CA GLY A 33 7.85 -2.60 14.10
C GLY A 33 7.17 -3.82 14.70
N TYR A 34 6.74 -3.67 15.94
CA TYR A 34 5.93 -4.63 16.67
C TYR A 34 4.78 -3.90 17.35
N GLN A 35 4.90 -3.58 18.64
CA GLN A 35 3.88 -2.82 19.35
C GLN A 35 4.03 -1.30 19.07
N ASP A 36 2.90 -0.60 18.90
CA ASP A 36 2.83 0.86 18.66
C ASP A 36 3.59 1.31 17.39
N THR A 37 3.69 0.49 16.33
CA THR A 37 4.52 0.78 15.12
C THR A 37 4.26 2.16 14.50
N LEU A 38 3.00 2.51 14.22
CA LEU A 38 2.61 3.75 13.56
C LEU A 38 1.77 4.62 14.50
N TYR A 39 2.34 5.75 14.93
CA TYR A 39 1.65 6.77 15.69
C TYR A 39 1.08 7.85 14.73
N ALA A 40 -0.13 7.60 14.24
CA ALA A 40 -0.97 8.56 13.52
C ALA A 40 -1.57 9.58 14.51
N HIS A 41 -0.71 10.40 15.11
CA HIS A 41 -0.97 11.13 16.36
C HIS A 41 -2.13 12.12 16.26
N SER A 42 -2.15 12.99 15.26
CA SER A 42 -3.10 14.10 15.13
C SER A 42 -3.16 14.67 13.71
N LEU A 43 -4.20 15.46 13.43
CA LEU A 43 -4.41 16.21 12.16
C LEU A 43 -4.63 15.29 10.94
N ARG A 44 -4.75 15.85 9.72
CA ARG A 44 -5.14 15.10 8.52
C ARG A 44 -3.95 14.39 7.87
N GLN A 45 -4.11 13.11 7.56
CA GLN A 45 -3.03 12.28 7.00
C GLN A 45 -3.56 11.30 5.95
N PHE A 46 -2.75 11.00 4.94
CA PHE A 46 -3.07 10.06 3.86
C PHE A 46 -1.92 9.08 3.62
N TYR A 47 -2.19 7.79 3.79
CA TYR A 47 -1.24 6.71 3.59
C TYR A 47 -1.70 5.91 2.36
N ARG A 48 -0.90 5.93 1.29
CA ARG A 48 -1.25 5.28 0.02
C ARG A 48 -0.19 4.30 -0.44
N GLU A 49 -0.60 3.11 -0.85
CA GLU A 49 0.27 2.04 -1.37
C GLU A 49 1.42 1.69 -0.38
N CYS A 50 1.17 1.86 0.93
CA CYS A 50 2.15 1.61 2.00
C CYS A 50 2.02 0.19 2.58
N GLN A 51 3.13 -0.36 3.09
CA GLN A 51 3.13 -1.60 3.88
C GLN A 51 3.34 -1.24 5.36
N ILE A 52 2.42 -1.65 6.24
CA ILE A 52 2.46 -1.33 7.68
C ILE A 52 2.43 -2.65 8.45
N THR A 53 3.41 -2.88 9.34
CA THR A 53 3.56 -4.18 10.03
C THR A 53 3.84 -4.06 11.53
N GLY A 54 3.15 -4.88 12.34
CA GLY A 54 3.28 -4.86 13.79
C GLY A 54 2.43 -5.91 14.51
N THR A 55 2.23 -5.75 15.82
CA THR A 55 1.54 -6.71 16.69
C THR A 55 0.39 -6.06 17.47
N VAL A 56 0.71 -5.32 18.53
CA VAL A 56 -0.27 -4.65 19.41
C VAL A 56 -0.40 -3.18 19.02
N ASP A 57 -1.64 -2.70 18.90
CA ASP A 57 -1.99 -1.29 18.67
C ASP A 57 -1.17 -0.64 17.53
N PHE A 58 -0.83 -1.40 16.48
CA PHE A 58 0.28 -1.03 15.60
C PHE A 58 -0.05 0.10 14.60
N ILE A 59 -1.32 0.52 14.53
CA ILE A 59 -1.79 1.80 13.99
C ILE A 59 -2.62 2.49 15.09
N PHE A 60 -2.08 3.52 15.73
CA PHE A 60 -2.72 4.18 16.87
C PHE A 60 -2.57 5.71 16.82
N GLY A 61 -3.41 6.40 17.60
CA GLY A 61 -3.45 7.87 17.64
C GLY A 61 -4.84 8.44 17.36
N ASP A 62 -4.87 9.76 17.14
CA ASP A 62 -6.09 10.60 17.11
C ASP A 62 -6.08 11.55 15.89
N GLY A 63 -5.37 11.15 14.83
CA GLY A 63 -5.43 11.84 13.53
C GLY A 63 -6.71 11.54 12.76
N THR A 64 -7.02 12.37 11.77
CA THR A 64 -8.07 12.10 10.77
C THR A 64 -7.38 11.49 9.56
N VAL A 65 -7.41 10.16 9.43
CA VAL A 65 -6.49 9.44 8.54
C VAL A 65 -7.20 8.49 7.60
N VAL A 66 -6.81 8.51 6.33
CA VAL A 66 -7.17 7.48 5.35
C VAL A 66 -5.96 6.63 4.97
N PHE A 67 -6.12 5.32 5.05
CA PHE A 67 -5.20 4.31 4.53
C PHE A 67 -5.81 3.71 3.25
N GLN A 68 -5.15 3.84 2.10
CA GLN A 68 -5.69 3.43 0.80
C GLN A 68 -4.70 2.54 0.03
N ASN A 69 -5.18 1.42 -0.52
CA ASN A 69 -4.34 0.41 -1.19
C ASN A 69 -3.14 -0.06 -0.33
N CYS A 70 -3.28 -0.07 0.99
CA CYS A 70 -2.22 -0.46 1.91
C CYS A 70 -2.15 -1.98 2.11
N ARG A 71 -0.96 -2.49 2.45
CA ARG A 71 -0.74 -3.84 2.96
C ARG A 71 -0.53 -3.76 4.47
N ILE A 72 -1.53 -4.14 5.24
CA ILE A 72 -1.56 -4.03 6.69
C ILE A 72 -1.40 -5.45 7.24
N LEU A 73 -0.20 -5.76 7.76
CA LEU A 73 0.24 -7.13 8.03
C LEU A 73 0.58 -7.32 9.52
N ALA A 74 -0.25 -8.07 10.23
CA ALA A 74 0.02 -8.45 11.61
C ALA A 74 1.18 -9.47 11.68
N ARG A 75 1.96 -9.45 12.75
CA ARG A 75 3.19 -10.25 12.94
C ARG A 75 3.06 -11.20 14.13
N LEU A 76 4.00 -12.14 14.26
CA LEU A 76 4.06 -12.97 15.47
C LEU A 76 4.48 -12.11 16.69
N GLY A 77 3.66 -12.17 17.75
CA GLY A 77 3.88 -11.45 19.01
C GLY A 77 4.65 -12.27 20.05
N LEU A 78 4.53 -11.88 21.32
CA LEU A 78 4.86 -12.74 22.45
C LEU A 78 3.82 -13.88 22.59
N PRO A 79 4.14 -14.98 23.29
CA PRO A 79 3.13 -15.93 23.76
C PRO A 79 1.98 -15.21 24.48
N ASP A 80 0.75 -15.70 24.25
CA ASP A 80 -0.51 -15.16 24.78
C ASP A 80 -0.84 -13.69 24.42
N GLN A 81 0.01 -13.03 23.61
CA GLN A 81 -0.24 -11.68 23.12
C GLN A 81 -1.32 -11.68 22.04
N LYS A 82 -2.33 -10.81 22.19
CA LYS A 82 -3.36 -10.57 21.19
C LYS A 82 -2.95 -9.38 20.32
N ASN A 83 -2.88 -9.59 19.01
CA ASN A 83 -2.60 -8.54 18.04
C ASN A 83 -3.83 -7.66 17.81
N THR A 84 -3.59 -6.38 17.60
CA THR A 84 -4.60 -5.34 17.39
C THR A 84 -4.12 -4.37 16.32
N ILE A 85 -4.83 -4.30 15.20
CA ILE A 85 -4.42 -3.47 14.06
C ILE A 85 -4.61 -2.00 14.40
N THR A 86 -5.78 -1.59 14.90
CA THR A 86 -6.07 -0.20 15.25
C THR A 86 -6.32 0.04 16.74
N ALA A 87 -5.81 1.15 17.25
CA ALA A 87 -6.10 1.65 18.60
C ALA A 87 -6.38 3.16 18.55
N GLN A 88 -7.61 3.51 18.17
CA GLN A 88 -7.99 4.89 17.87
C GLN A 88 -8.31 5.68 19.16
N GLY A 89 -7.72 6.87 19.25
CA GLY A 89 -7.61 7.70 20.45
C GLY A 89 -8.63 8.83 20.62
N ARG A 90 -9.70 8.91 19.82
CA ARG A 90 -10.72 9.97 19.92
C ARG A 90 -11.42 10.03 21.27
N LYS A 91 -11.45 11.24 21.87
CA LYS A 91 -11.85 11.50 23.26
C LYS A 91 -13.17 12.23 23.39
N ASP A 92 -13.59 12.95 22.34
CA ASP A 92 -14.81 13.76 22.31
C ASP A 92 -15.65 13.41 21.06
N PRO A 93 -17.00 13.39 21.16
CA PRO A 93 -17.84 13.05 20.02
C PRO A 93 -17.80 14.10 18.89
N SER A 94 -17.44 15.36 19.19
CA SER A 94 -17.31 16.46 18.22
C SER A 94 -15.99 16.44 17.44
N GLU A 95 -14.96 15.74 17.93
CA GLU A 95 -13.69 15.56 17.19
C GLU A 95 -13.98 14.87 15.83
N SER A 96 -13.43 15.40 14.74
CA SER A 96 -13.53 14.82 13.39
C SER A 96 -12.56 13.66 13.16
N SER A 97 -11.69 13.34 14.13
CA SER A 97 -10.63 12.33 14.02
C SER A 97 -11.12 10.90 13.82
N GLY A 98 -10.21 10.05 13.35
CA GLY A 98 -10.36 8.62 13.23
C GLY A 98 -9.73 8.04 11.98
N PHE A 99 -9.82 6.72 11.86
CA PHE A 99 -9.13 5.97 10.82
C PHE A 99 -10.13 5.38 9.82
N SER A 100 -9.89 5.59 8.53
CA SER A 100 -10.58 4.89 7.44
C SER A 100 -9.57 4.03 6.69
N ILE A 101 -9.82 2.73 6.58
CA ILE A 101 -9.01 1.78 5.81
C ILE A 101 -9.81 1.37 4.58
N GLN A 102 -9.25 1.63 3.38
CA GLN A 102 -9.94 1.55 2.10
C GLN A 102 -9.12 0.73 1.09
N PHE A 103 -9.78 -0.13 0.31
CA PHE A 103 -9.16 -0.87 -0.81
C PHE A 103 -7.86 -1.61 -0.43
N SER A 104 -7.72 -1.98 0.84
CA SER A 104 -6.47 -2.43 1.43
C SER A 104 -6.48 -3.93 1.67
N ASN A 105 -5.30 -4.53 1.79
CA ASN A 105 -5.13 -5.94 2.17
C ASN A 105 -4.74 -6.01 3.65
N ILE A 106 -5.67 -6.48 4.47
CA ILE A 106 -5.47 -6.82 5.88
C ILE A 106 -5.15 -8.32 5.98
N SER A 107 -3.93 -8.63 6.38
CA SER A 107 -3.39 -10.00 6.42
C SER A 107 -2.39 -10.17 7.57
N ALA A 108 -1.65 -11.28 7.54
CA ALA A 108 -0.55 -11.60 8.44
C ALA A 108 0.76 -11.78 7.65
N GLU A 109 1.90 -11.50 8.28
CA GLU A 109 3.22 -11.95 7.83
C GLU A 109 3.36 -13.48 8.03
N PRO A 110 4.30 -14.15 7.32
CA PRO A 110 4.44 -15.62 7.38
C PRO A 110 4.71 -16.21 8.77
N ASP A 111 5.29 -15.44 9.70
CA ASP A 111 5.56 -15.89 11.08
C ASP A 111 4.26 -16.11 11.88
N LEU A 112 3.28 -15.23 11.69
CA LEU A 112 1.96 -15.31 12.27
C LEU A 112 1.04 -16.31 11.55
N LEU A 113 1.16 -16.45 10.22
CA LEU A 113 0.36 -17.43 9.47
C LEU A 113 0.58 -18.88 9.95
N ALA A 114 1.76 -19.22 10.45
CA ALA A 114 2.05 -20.51 11.09
C ALA A 114 1.44 -20.67 12.50
N SER A 115 0.92 -19.59 13.10
CA SER A 115 0.58 -19.47 14.53
C SER A 115 -0.83 -18.92 14.81
N LEU A 116 -1.73 -18.90 13.82
CA LEU A 116 -3.07 -18.28 13.93
C LEU A 116 -3.95 -18.83 15.07
N ASN A 117 -3.71 -20.07 15.49
CA ASN A 117 -4.45 -20.72 16.58
C ASN A 117 -3.96 -20.32 17.99
N SER A 118 -2.79 -19.69 18.11
CA SER A 118 -2.20 -19.23 19.39
C SER A 118 -2.01 -17.72 19.49
N THR A 119 -1.86 -17.00 18.36
CA THR A 119 -1.75 -15.53 18.33
C THR A 119 -2.95 -14.93 17.58
N TYR A 120 -3.95 -14.47 18.33
CA TYR A 120 -5.19 -13.95 17.76
C TYR A 120 -5.04 -12.48 17.31
N THR A 121 -5.54 -12.15 16.11
CA THR A 121 -5.50 -10.79 15.56
C THR A 121 -6.90 -10.19 15.41
N TYR A 122 -7.05 -8.94 15.87
CA TYR A 122 -8.28 -8.16 15.83
C TYR A 122 -8.07 -6.86 15.03
N LEU A 123 -9.14 -6.38 14.40
CA LEU A 123 -9.20 -5.13 13.62
C LEU A 123 -8.92 -3.89 14.49
N GLY A 124 -9.24 -3.95 15.78
CA GLY A 124 -8.82 -2.94 16.75
C GLY A 124 -9.47 -3.05 18.12
N ARG A 125 -9.12 -2.09 18.99
CA ARG A 125 -9.69 -1.89 20.33
C ARG A 125 -9.78 -0.40 20.71
N PRO A 126 -10.78 0.02 21.52
CA PRO A 126 -11.06 1.44 21.73
C PRO A 126 -10.14 2.06 22.78
N TRP A 127 -9.03 2.67 22.33
CA TRP A 127 -8.06 3.31 23.24
C TRP A 127 -8.66 4.50 24.02
N LYS A 128 -9.70 5.15 23.48
CA LYS A 128 -10.44 6.25 24.12
C LYS A 128 -11.94 6.16 23.81
N LEU A 129 -12.73 6.94 24.57
CA LEU A 129 -14.18 6.74 24.76
C LEU A 129 -15.00 6.81 23.47
N TYR A 130 -14.58 7.61 22.48
CA TYR A 130 -15.30 7.81 21.22
C TYR A 130 -14.51 7.29 20.00
N SER A 131 -13.60 6.34 20.24
CA SER A 131 -12.79 5.63 19.24
C SER A 131 -13.58 5.31 17.97
N ARG A 132 -13.11 5.80 16.82
CA ARG A 132 -13.77 5.68 15.52
C ARG A 132 -12.82 5.11 14.46
N THR A 133 -13.13 3.90 13.98
CA THR A 133 -12.42 3.22 12.89
C THR A 133 -13.43 2.67 11.89
N VAL A 134 -13.20 2.89 10.60
CA VAL A 134 -13.97 2.26 9.52
C VAL A 134 -13.04 1.47 8.62
N ILE A 135 -13.43 0.25 8.28
CA ILE A 135 -12.71 -0.60 7.34
C ILE A 135 -13.66 -0.95 6.21
N MET A 136 -13.34 -0.54 4.99
CA MET A 136 -14.25 -0.66 3.85
C MET A 136 -13.56 -1.08 2.56
N GLN A 137 -14.31 -1.84 1.76
CA GLN A 137 -13.91 -2.31 0.42
C GLN A 137 -12.54 -3.01 0.42
N SER A 138 -12.18 -3.63 1.55
CA SER A 138 -10.84 -4.17 1.83
C SER A 138 -10.87 -5.70 1.95
N TYR A 139 -9.76 -6.35 1.59
CA TYR A 139 -9.57 -7.78 1.78
C TYR A 139 -9.15 -8.07 3.23
N MET A 140 -9.72 -9.09 3.85
CA MET A 140 -9.35 -9.62 5.17
C MET A 140 -9.01 -11.11 5.07
N SER A 141 -7.79 -11.50 5.43
CA SER A 141 -7.41 -12.92 5.50
C SER A 141 -8.00 -13.63 6.72
N ASN A 142 -7.84 -14.95 6.75
CA ASN A 142 -8.24 -15.82 7.87
C ASN A 142 -7.40 -15.61 9.15
N ALA A 143 -6.43 -14.69 9.13
CA ALA A 143 -5.72 -14.27 10.34
C ALA A 143 -6.59 -13.39 11.27
N ILE A 144 -7.64 -12.76 10.72
CA ILE A 144 -8.55 -11.92 11.49
C ILE A 144 -9.58 -12.80 12.21
N ARG A 145 -9.70 -12.59 13.53
CA ARG A 145 -10.68 -13.23 14.39
C ARG A 145 -12.11 -12.94 13.91
N GLN A 146 -12.97 -13.96 13.97
CA GLN A 146 -14.38 -13.86 13.55
C GLN A 146 -15.14 -12.75 14.31
N GLU A 147 -14.75 -12.49 15.56
CA GLU A 147 -15.30 -11.45 16.43
C GLU A 147 -15.01 -10.04 15.89
N GLY A 148 -13.96 -9.90 15.05
CA GLY A 148 -13.50 -8.66 14.42
C GLY A 148 -12.72 -7.77 15.38
N TRP A 149 -13.35 -7.37 16.48
CA TRP A 149 -12.88 -6.33 17.40
C TRP A 149 -12.71 -6.91 18.81
N ILE A 150 -11.93 -6.25 19.67
CA ILE A 150 -11.73 -6.66 21.08
C ILE A 150 -11.84 -5.47 22.04
N GLU A 151 -12.32 -5.73 23.25
CA GLU A 151 -12.50 -4.74 24.30
C GLU A 151 -11.15 -4.09 24.69
N TRP A 152 -11.20 -2.83 25.13
CA TRP A 152 -10.04 -2.20 25.77
C TRP A 152 -9.91 -2.63 27.24
N ASN A 153 -11.01 -2.50 28.01
CA ASN A 153 -11.13 -2.99 29.38
C ASN A 153 -12.61 -3.11 29.76
N GLY A 154 -13.13 -4.33 29.86
CA GLY A 154 -14.56 -4.58 30.12
C GLY A 154 -15.46 -3.81 29.16
N ASN A 155 -16.53 -3.21 29.67
CA ASN A 155 -17.51 -2.48 28.87
C ASN A 155 -17.07 -1.04 28.49
N PHE A 156 -15.79 -0.68 28.64
CA PHE A 156 -15.31 0.66 28.27
C PHE A 156 -15.52 0.96 26.78
N ALA A 157 -16.15 2.11 26.50
CA ALA A 157 -16.40 2.66 25.17
C ALA A 157 -17.33 1.86 24.23
N LEU A 158 -17.84 0.69 24.63
CA LEU A 158 -18.58 -0.21 23.73
C LEU A 158 -19.89 0.40 23.19
N ASP A 159 -20.48 1.32 23.94
CA ASP A 159 -21.72 2.03 23.60
C ASP A 159 -21.48 3.37 22.87
N THR A 160 -20.24 3.86 22.84
CA THR A 160 -19.87 5.23 22.40
C THR A 160 -18.82 5.28 21.29
N LEU A 161 -18.13 4.16 21.02
CA LEU A 161 -17.25 3.98 19.88
C LEU A 161 -18.04 3.92 18.56
N PHE A 162 -17.34 4.04 17.43
CA PHE A 162 -17.90 3.77 16.10
C PHE A 162 -16.96 2.86 15.31
N TYR A 163 -17.29 1.57 15.23
CA TYR A 163 -16.56 0.60 14.41
C TYR A 163 -17.41 0.11 13.25
N GLY A 164 -17.08 0.61 12.05
CA GLY A 164 -17.83 0.36 10.83
C GLY A 164 -17.13 -0.61 9.88
N GLU A 165 -17.88 -1.57 9.34
CA GLU A 165 -17.42 -2.43 8.24
C GLU A 165 -18.37 -2.35 7.04
N PHE A 166 -17.84 -2.01 5.86
CA PHE A 166 -18.61 -1.83 4.60
C PHE A 166 -17.97 -2.59 3.44
N MET A 167 -18.69 -3.54 2.82
CA MET A 167 -18.28 -4.22 1.58
C MET A 167 -16.86 -4.84 1.60
N ASN A 168 -16.39 -5.30 2.76
CA ASN A 168 -15.14 -6.06 2.87
C ASN A 168 -15.28 -7.48 2.30
N ASN A 169 -14.16 -8.09 1.92
CA ASN A 169 -14.13 -9.42 1.31
C ASN A 169 -12.98 -10.28 1.86
N GLY A 170 -12.92 -11.55 1.46
CA GLY A 170 -11.97 -12.53 1.99
C GLY A 170 -12.46 -13.23 3.27
N PRO A 171 -11.78 -14.32 3.70
CA PRO A 171 -12.27 -15.19 4.76
C PRO A 171 -12.37 -14.54 6.16
N GLY A 172 -11.67 -13.43 6.43
CA GLY A 172 -11.80 -12.67 7.68
C GLY A 172 -12.98 -11.69 7.73
N ALA A 173 -13.62 -11.41 6.59
CA ALA A 173 -14.69 -10.41 6.47
C ALA A 173 -16.09 -10.93 6.87
N GLY A 174 -16.20 -12.17 7.36
CA GLY A 174 -17.48 -12.78 7.76
C GLY A 174 -18.12 -12.08 8.95
N LEU A 175 -19.25 -11.39 8.72
CA LEU A 175 -19.88 -10.51 9.73
C LEU A 175 -20.72 -11.23 10.80
N GLY A 176 -21.12 -12.49 10.58
CA GLY A 176 -22.07 -13.20 11.46
C GLY A 176 -21.62 -13.29 12.92
N SER A 177 -20.35 -13.65 13.15
CA SER A 177 -19.76 -13.80 14.49
C SER A 177 -19.18 -12.50 15.08
N ARG A 178 -19.33 -11.35 14.42
CA ARG A 178 -18.83 -10.06 14.94
C ARG A 178 -19.43 -9.72 16.30
N VAL A 179 -18.69 -8.98 17.12
CA VAL A 179 -19.15 -8.42 18.40
C VAL A 179 -20.51 -7.71 18.29
N LYS A 180 -21.31 -7.75 19.36
CA LYS A 180 -22.68 -7.18 19.40
C LYS A 180 -22.76 -5.89 20.22
N TRP A 181 -21.67 -5.13 20.27
CA TRP A 181 -21.61 -3.84 20.96
C TRP A 181 -22.43 -2.78 20.21
N PRO A 182 -23.13 -1.83 20.88
CA PRO A 182 -23.93 -0.80 20.19
C PRO A 182 -23.12 0.12 19.27
N GLY A 183 -21.84 0.33 19.55
CA GLY A 183 -20.92 1.09 18.70
C GLY A 183 -20.42 0.35 17.45
N PHE A 184 -20.64 -0.96 17.33
CA PHE A 184 -20.29 -1.72 16.11
C PHE A 184 -21.41 -1.65 15.07
N GLN A 185 -21.07 -1.35 13.82
CA GLN A 185 -22.02 -1.23 12.72
C GLN A 185 -21.56 -2.00 11.48
N THR A 186 -22.38 -2.97 11.07
CA THR A 186 -22.42 -3.42 9.67
C THR A 186 -23.02 -2.28 8.84
N MET A 187 -22.17 -1.61 8.08
CA MET A 187 -22.57 -0.50 7.23
C MET A 187 -23.15 -1.06 5.94
N ASN A 188 -24.44 -0.81 5.70
CA ASN A 188 -25.15 -1.21 4.48
C ASN A 188 -25.47 -0.03 3.56
N ASP A 189 -25.33 1.20 4.05
CA ASP A 189 -25.56 2.43 3.28
C ASP A 189 -24.24 2.98 2.69
N SER A 190 -24.26 3.24 1.39
CA SER A 190 -23.12 3.83 0.67
C SER A 190 -22.94 5.31 0.97
N ALA A 191 -23.98 6.05 1.36
CA ALA A 191 -23.83 7.44 1.79
C ALA A 191 -23.12 7.52 3.17
N GLN A 192 -23.46 6.65 4.11
CA GLN A 192 -22.74 6.49 5.37
C GLN A 192 -21.25 6.15 5.14
N ALA A 193 -20.95 5.26 4.19
CA ALA A 193 -19.57 4.93 3.82
C ALA A 193 -18.84 6.09 3.11
N TYR A 194 -19.54 6.86 2.26
CA TYR A 194 -18.97 8.00 1.53
C TYR A 194 -18.42 9.09 2.46
N ASN A 195 -19.01 9.29 3.65
CA ASN A 195 -18.49 10.20 4.68
C ASN A 195 -17.07 9.85 5.17
N PHE A 196 -16.65 8.59 5.01
CA PHE A 196 -15.30 8.13 5.36
C PHE A 196 -14.33 8.13 4.17
N SER A 197 -14.76 8.52 2.97
CA SER A 197 -13.93 8.61 1.77
C SER A 197 -12.84 9.68 1.86
N VAL A 198 -11.79 9.58 1.02
CA VAL A 198 -10.73 10.60 0.91
C VAL A 198 -11.28 12.02 0.73
N GLY A 199 -12.28 12.19 -0.14
CA GLY A 199 -12.83 13.50 -0.45
C GLY A 199 -13.60 14.15 0.71
N GLN A 200 -14.29 13.35 1.52
CA GLN A 200 -15.10 13.86 2.65
C GLN A 200 -14.34 13.87 3.97
N PHE A 201 -13.73 12.73 4.35
CA PHE A 201 -13.24 12.51 5.71
C PHE A 201 -12.01 13.33 6.05
N ILE A 202 -11.09 13.49 5.10
CA ILE A 202 -9.89 14.30 5.23
C ILE A 202 -9.93 15.57 4.39
N LEU A 203 -11.04 15.89 3.73
CA LEU A 203 -11.17 16.98 2.73
C LEU A 203 -10.11 16.88 1.61
N GLY A 204 -9.78 15.65 1.18
CA GLY A 204 -8.62 15.38 0.33
C GLY A 204 -8.61 16.13 -1.00
N ASN A 205 -9.78 16.50 -1.52
CA ASN A 205 -9.92 17.28 -2.76
C ASN A 205 -9.28 18.69 -2.67
N ASP A 206 -9.14 19.24 -1.47
CA ASP A 206 -8.71 20.63 -1.24
C ASP A 206 -7.18 20.76 -1.14
N TRP A 207 -6.46 19.66 -0.87
CA TRP A 207 -5.05 19.70 -0.49
C TRP A 207 -4.18 18.52 -0.97
N LEU A 208 -4.75 17.35 -1.28
CA LEU A 208 -3.99 16.36 -2.03
C LEU A 208 -3.74 16.94 -3.43
N PRO A 209 -2.53 16.79 -4.00
CA PRO A 209 -2.23 17.29 -5.34
C PRO A 209 -3.30 16.86 -6.32
N SER A 210 -3.95 17.85 -6.96
CA SER A 210 -5.25 17.64 -7.57
C SER A 210 -5.18 16.58 -8.67
N ILE A 211 -5.93 15.48 -8.50
CA ILE A 211 -6.13 14.45 -9.54
C ILE A 211 -7.13 14.98 -10.58
N GLN A 212 -6.87 16.18 -11.11
CA GLN A 212 -7.64 16.75 -12.20
C GLN A 212 -7.47 15.84 -13.42
N ASN A 213 -8.58 15.26 -13.86
CA ASN A 213 -8.68 14.45 -15.07
C ASN A 213 -7.77 13.20 -15.08
N GLY A 214 -7.61 12.54 -13.93
CA GLY A 214 -7.08 11.17 -13.82
C GLY A 214 -5.57 11.00 -13.99
N ASN A 215 -4.83 12.03 -14.41
CA ASN A 215 -3.39 11.94 -14.65
C ASN A 215 -2.57 12.02 -13.36
N LEU A 216 -1.80 10.96 -13.06
CA LEU A 216 -0.86 10.87 -11.93
C LEU A 216 0.44 11.72 -12.10
N ALA A 217 0.46 12.67 -13.04
CA ALA A 217 1.67 13.38 -13.47
C ALA A 217 2.30 14.22 -12.35
N HIS A 218 1.52 15.10 -11.72
CA HIS A 218 2.04 16.16 -10.86
C HIS A 218 2.56 15.70 -9.48
N PHE A 219 2.42 14.42 -9.11
CA PHE A 219 3.09 13.90 -7.90
C PHE A 219 4.61 13.83 -8.06
N TRP A 220 5.10 13.58 -9.28
CA TRP A 220 6.52 13.44 -9.58
C TRP A 220 7.23 14.78 -9.86
N GLU A 221 6.47 15.85 -10.12
CA GLU A 221 6.96 17.22 -10.29
C GLU A 221 7.03 18.01 -8.97
N ALA A 222 6.54 17.41 -7.88
CA ALA A 222 6.56 18.01 -6.56
C ALA A 222 8.00 18.15 -6.03
N LYS A 223 8.48 19.40 -5.89
CA LYS A 223 9.88 19.81 -5.63
C LYS A 223 10.58 19.22 -4.39
N TRP A 224 9.89 18.42 -3.59
CA TRP A 224 10.38 17.74 -2.40
C TRP A 224 10.72 16.26 -2.63
N VAL A 225 10.33 15.67 -3.77
CA VAL A 225 10.86 14.37 -4.20
C VAL A 225 12.29 14.60 -4.73
N PRO A 226 13.34 13.99 -4.17
CA PRO A 226 14.69 14.15 -4.70
C PRO A 226 14.75 13.60 -6.13
N SER A 227 15.10 14.45 -7.09
CA SER A 227 15.37 14.02 -8.46
C SER A 227 16.52 13.02 -8.46
N THR A 228 16.25 11.77 -8.81
CA THR A 228 17.30 10.76 -9.02
C THR A 228 18.14 11.16 -10.22
N ASN A 229 19.32 11.74 -9.97
CA ASN A 229 20.14 12.40 -10.98
C ASN A 229 20.37 11.51 -12.23
N ASP A 230 19.93 12.02 -13.38
CA ASP A 230 20.45 11.74 -14.72
C ASP A 230 20.67 10.28 -15.17
N PHE A 231 19.83 9.34 -14.74
CA PHE A 231 19.70 8.03 -15.41
C PHE A 231 18.98 8.16 -16.77
N LYS A 232 19.74 8.62 -17.79
CA LYS A 232 19.31 8.76 -19.18
C LYS A 232 19.63 7.50 -19.98
N ILE A 233 18.66 7.02 -20.77
CA ILE A 233 18.83 5.86 -21.66
C ILE A 233 19.60 6.30 -22.92
N ALA A 234 20.64 5.55 -23.29
CA ALA A 234 21.46 5.81 -24.48
C ALA A 234 20.79 5.29 -25.77
N SER A 235 19.63 5.87 -26.13
CA SER A 235 18.90 5.52 -27.35
C SER A 235 19.44 6.24 -28.59
N HIS A 236 19.69 5.51 -29.69
CA HIS A 236 19.87 6.12 -31.02
C HIS A 236 18.64 5.88 -31.90
N LYS A 237 18.14 6.93 -32.59
CA LYS A 237 17.00 6.82 -33.51
C LYS A 237 17.51 6.46 -34.92
N PRO A 238 17.13 5.30 -35.50
CA PRO A 238 17.50 4.96 -36.88
C PRO A 238 16.90 5.95 -37.89
N PRO A 239 17.62 6.31 -38.97
CA PRO A 239 17.22 7.37 -39.91
C PRO A 239 15.96 7.06 -40.74
N HIS A 240 15.49 5.81 -40.75
CA HIS A 240 14.31 5.35 -41.50
C HIS A 240 13.25 4.66 -40.62
N CYS A 241 13.21 5.02 -39.33
CA CYS A 241 12.20 4.53 -38.41
C CYS A 241 10.76 4.87 -38.88
N THR A 242 9.92 3.83 -38.95
CA THR A 242 8.46 3.93 -39.05
C THR A 242 7.74 3.78 -37.71
N VAL A 243 8.35 3.05 -36.76
CA VAL A 243 7.78 2.76 -35.43
C VAL A 243 7.54 4.04 -34.62
N GLN A 244 6.30 4.30 -34.20
CA GLN A 244 5.98 5.45 -33.35
C GLN A 244 5.81 5.04 -31.88
N THR A 245 4.98 4.05 -31.57
CA THR A 245 4.52 3.75 -30.22
C THR A 245 5.20 2.54 -29.56
N VAL A 246 5.14 2.48 -28.22
CA VAL A 246 5.57 1.30 -27.45
C VAL A 246 4.73 0.05 -27.79
N ALA A 247 3.46 0.23 -28.16
CA ALA A 247 2.59 -0.88 -28.56
C ALA A 247 3.07 -1.58 -29.85
N GLU A 248 3.70 -0.86 -30.77
CA GLU A 248 4.25 -1.44 -32.01
C GLU A 248 5.45 -2.37 -31.76
N VAL A 249 6.21 -2.17 -30.67
CA VAL A 249 7.30 -3.07 -30.26
C VAL A 249 6.85 -4.21 -29.31
N ILE A 250 5.55 -4.34 -29.05
CA ILE A 250 4.95 -5.45 -28.30
C ILE A 250 4.24 -6.41 -29.25
N ASP A 251 4.38 -7.73 -29.05
CA ASP A 251 3.48 -8.72 -29.64
C ASP A 251 2.17 -8.74 -28.84
N PRO A 252 1.03 -8.30 -29.41
CA PRO A 252 -0.22 -8.16 -28.65
C PRO A 252 -0.83 -9.51 -28.25
N ASN A 253 -0.52 -10.58 -28.99
CA ASN A 253 -1.06 -11.93 -28.76
C ASN A 253 -0.20 -12.72 -27.77
N ARG A 254 1.13 -12.57 -27.87
CA ARG A 254 2.09 -13.30 -27.02
C ARG A 254 2.49 -12.53 -25.76
N LYS A 255 2.19 -11.23 -25.67
CA LYS A 255 2.56 -10.34 -24.56
C LYS A 255 4.07 -10.37 -24.26
N ILE A 256 4.87 -10.35 -25.32
CA ILE A 256 6.33 -10.28 -25.28
C ILE A 256 6.83 -9.10 -26.12
N TRP A 257 7.99 -8.59 -25.77
CA TRP A 257 8.70 -7.60 -26.56
C TRP A 257 9.22 -8.18 -27.87
N LYS A 258 9.13 -7.41 -28.95
CA LYS A 258 9.75 -7.70 -30.25
C LYS A 258 11.24 -7.36 -30.18
N ARG A 259 12.04 -8.26 -29.58
CA ARG A 259 13.51 -8.20 -29.50
C ARG A 259 14.17 -7.72 -30.79
N GLU A 260 13.69 -8.20 -31.93
CA GLU A 260 14.22 -7.88 -33.25
C GLU A 260 14.04 -6.42 -33.66
N LEU A 261 13.01 -5.73 -33.15
CA LEU A 261 12.86 -4.29 -33.31
C LEU A 261 13.71 -3.56 -32.26
N LEU A 262 13.60 -3.91 -30.98
CA LEU A 262 14.27 -3.17 -29.89
C LEU A 262 15.80 -3.13 -29.99
N LYS A 263 16.43 -4.16 -30.57
CA LYS A 263 17.89 -4.19 -30.78
C LYS A 263 18.42 -3.13 -31.76
N GLU A 264 17.55 -2.48 -32.52
CA GLU A 264 17.89 -1.39 -33.44
C GLU A 264 17.95 -0.01 -32.73
N TRP A 265 17.60 0.04 -31.44
CA TRP A 265 17.40 1.28 -30.68
C TRP A 265 18.24 1.39 -29.41
N LEU A 266 18.56 0.23 -28.83
CA LEU A 266 19.14 0.08 -27.49
C LEU A 266 20.53 -0.53 -27.58
N SER A 267 21.42 -0.12 -26.67
CA SER A 267 22.67 -0.86 -26.46
C SER A 267 22.38 -2.31 -26.04
N PRO A 268 23.30 -3.28 -26.25
CA PRO A 268 23.07 -4.66 -25.80
C PRO A 268 22.79 -4.80 -24.29
N GLU A 269 23.34 -3.90 -23.46
CA GLU A 269 23.04 -3.87 -22.02
C GLU A 269 21.59 -3.40 -21.77
N ASP A 270 21.17 -2.32 -22.42
CA ASP A 270 19.83 -1.74 -22.26
C ASP A 270 18.74 -2.63 -22.89
N LEU A 271 19.08 -3.35 -23.95
CA LEU A 271 18.20 -4.32 -24.61
C LEU A 271 17.81 -5.45 -23.64
N GLU A 272 18.77 -6.13 -23.02
CA GLU A 272 18.44 -7.22 -22.08
C GLU A 272 17.71 -6.69 -20.84
N ALA A 273 18.04 -5.48 -20.37
CA ALA A 273 17.32 -4.84 -19.27
C ALA A 273 15.85 -4.54 -19.63
N VAL A 274 15.54 -4.10 -20.86
CA VAL A 274 14.16 -3.90 -21.33
C VAL A 274 13.44 -5.22 -21.57
N LEU A 275 14.09 -6.22 -22.16
CA LEU A 275 13.49 -7.52 -22.46
C LEU A 275 13.16 -8.34 -21.19
N ALA A 276 13.77 -8.01 -20.05
CA ALA A 276 13.40 -8.54 -18.74
C ALA A 276 12.10 -7.91 -18.17
N ILE A 277 11.63 -6.76 -18.66
CA ILE A 277 10.41 -6.09 -18.14
C ILE A 277 9.16 -6.90 -18.58
N PRO A 278 8.30 -7.38 -17.67
CA PRO A 278 7.08 -8.08 -18.06
C PRO A 278 6.00 -7.14 -18.62
N ILE A 279 5.22 -7.64 -19.58
CA ILE A 279 4.08 -6.93 -20.19
C ILE A 279 2.77 -7.46 -19.60
N ALA A 280 1.74 -6.61 -19.46
CA ALA A 280 0.48 -6.98 -18.83
C ALA A 280 -0.34 -8.01 -19.63
N ALA A 281 -0.73 -9.10 -18.97
CA ALA A 281 -1.52 -10.19 -19.57
C ALA A 281 -3.01 -9.83 -19.80
N VAL A 282 -3.53 -8.83 -19.08
CA VAL A 282 -4.93 -8.36 -19.18
C VAL A 282 -4.96 -7.04 -19.95
N ASN A 283 -6.06 -6.74 -20.65
CA ASN A 283 -6.30 -5.41 -21.20
C ASN A 283 -6.53 -4.40 -20.05
N ARG A 284 -5.44 -3.81 -19.59
CA ARG A 284 -5.34 -2.55 -18.86
C ARG A 284 -4.37 -1.67 -19.64
N ASP A 285 -4.47 -0.35 -19.51
CA ASP A 285 -3.54 0.56 -20.19
C ASP A 285 -2.11 0.37 -19.65
N ASP A 286 -1.14 0.13 -20.54
CA ASP A 286 0.26 -0.13 -20.18
C ASP A 286 0.95 1.16 -19.70
N LEU A 287 0.88 1.45 -18.40
CA LEU A 287 1.45 2.65 -17.76
C LEU A 287 2.99 2.60 -17.61
N LEU A 288 3.71 2.47 -18.74
CA LEU A 288 5.18 2.41 -18.83
C LEU A 288 5.78 3.56 -19.69
N ILE A 289 5.56 4.79 -19.21
CA ILE A 289 6.27 6.07 -19.50
C ILE A 289 7.77 5.96 -19.07
N TRP A 290 8.79 6.68 -19.59
CA TRP A 290 8.90 8.11 -19.96
C TRP A 290 8.31 8.61 -21.29
N HIS A 291 9.14 8.95 -22.27
CA HIS A 291 8.90 10.10 -23.13
C HIS A 291 8.92 9.81 -24.62
N HIS A 292 8.36 10.79 -25.33
CA HIS A 292 9.05 11.34 -26.49
C HIS A 292 9.15 12.87 -26.39
N ASN A 293 9.99 13.46 -27.24
CA ASN A 293 10.06 14.91 -27.48
C ASN A 293 9.18 15.28 -28.70
N PRO A 294 9.01 16.55 -29.09
CA PRO A 294 8.01 17.00 -30.10
C PRO A 294 8.06 16.43 -31.55
N SER A 295 8.73 15.30 -31.78
CA SER A 295 8.83 14.57 -33.05
C SER A 295 8.33 13.10 -33.01
N GLY A 296 7.64 12.67 -31.94
CA GLY A 296 6.60 11.61 -32.00
C GLY A 296 6.87 10.16 -31.53
N VAL A 297 8.06 9.78 -31.02
CA VAL A 297 8.45 8.35 -30.87
C VAL A 297 8.84 7.92 -29.42
N TYR A 298 8.03 7.05 -28.81
CA TYR A 298 7.82 6.83 -27.35
C TYR A 298 8.83 5.88 -26.63
N PHE A 299 9.00 6.05 -25.31
CA PHE A 299 9.61 5.15 -24.27
C PHE A 299 8.80 5.29 -22.94
N VAL A 300 8.87 4.52 -21.84
CA VAL A 300 9.81 3.62 -21.11
C VAL A 300 10.94 4.27 -20.25
N THR A 301 10.82 4.29 -18.90
CA THR A 301 11.95 4.45 -17.93
C THR A 301 11.85 3.68 -16.61
N SER A 302 10.73 3.74 -15.87
CA SER A 302 10.75 3.37 -14.44
C SER A 302 11.04 1.88 -14.20
N GLY A 303 10.43 1.01 -15.01
CA GLY A 303 10.75 -0.42 -15.07
C GLY A 303 12.17 -0.70 -15.56
N TYR A 304 12.69 0.09 -16.50
CA TYR A 304 14.07 -0.02 -16.98
C TYR A 304 15.10 0.35 -15.90
N ALA A 305 14.88 1.41 -15.12
CA ALA A 305 15.79 1.82 -14.05
C ALA A 305 15.91 0.71 -12.99
N LEU A 306 14.78 0.10 -12.61
CA LEU A 306 14.74 -1.05 -11.71
C LEU A 306 15.42 -2.29 -12.33
N ALA A 307 15.14 -2.60 -13.59
CA ALA A 307 15.75 -3.73 -14.29
C ALA A 307 17.28 -3.58 -14.43
N LYS A 308 17.77 -2.39 -14.81
CA LYS A 308 19.20 -2.11 -14.91
C LYS A 308 19.90 -2.18 -13.55
N GLN A 309 19.25 -1.72 -12.47
CA GLN A 309 19.75 -1.90 -11.10
C GLN A 309 19.84 -3.38 -10.70
N ILE A 310 18.86 -4.21 -11.09
CA ILE A 310 18.88 -5.67 -10.87
C ILE A 310 19.99 -6.34 -11.69
N CYS A 311 20.19 -5.95 -12.96
CA CYS A 311 21.27 -6.47 -13.81
C CYS A 311 22.66 -6.08 -13.27
N HIS A 312 22.87 -4.84 -12.84
CA HIS A 312 24.11 -4.40 -12.19
C HIS A 312 24.40 -5.21 -10.91
N ASN A 313 23.39 -5.39 -10.04
CA ASN A 313 23.53 -6.20 -8.83
C ASN A 313 23.83 -7.68 -9.14
N SER A 314 23.34 -8.21 -10.26
CA SER A 314 23.60 -9.60 -10.69
C SER A 314 25.04 -9.80 -11.16
N ASN A 315 25.60 -8.84 -11.91
CA ASN A 315 26.99 -8.84 -12.37
C ASN A 315 28.02 -8.78 -11.23
N GLY A 316 27.62 -8.42 -10.00
CA GLY A 316 28.45 -8.54 -8.80
C GLY A 316 28.68 -9.97 -8.33
N SER A 317 28.08 -10.99 -8.97
CA SER A 317 28.17 -12.39 -8.54
C SER A 317 28.59 -13.34 -9.68
N ASN A 318 29.76 -13.98 -9.52
CA ASN A 318 30.32 -14.92 -10.50
C ASN A 318 29.57 -16.27 -10.50
N LYS A 319 28.40 -16.33 -11.17
CA LYS A 319 27.77 -17.60 -11.60
C LYS A 319 27.14 -17.44 -13.00
N PRO A 320 27.29 -18.42 -13.90
CA PRO A 320 26.78 -18.32 -15.26
C PRO A 320 25.26 -18.53 -15.34
N SER A 321 24.66 -17.78 -16.27
CA SER A 321 23.30 -17.91 -16.82
C SER A 321 22.49 -19.15 -16.41
N ARG A 322 21.48 -18.91 -15.57
CA ARG A 322 20.11 -19.35 -15.88
C ARG A 322 19.26 -18.09 -16.03
N SER A 323 18.19 -18.18 -16.80
CA SER A 323 17.28 -17.07 -17.06
C SER A 323 16.86 -16.36 -15.78
N LEU A 324 17.08 -15.05 -15.71
CA LEU A 324 16.49 -14.17 -14.70
C LEU A 324 15.00 -13.97 -15.03
N THR A 325 14.23 -15.05 -14.89
CA THR A 325 12.78 -14.94 -14.72
C THR A 325 12.56 -14.20 -13.41
N LEU A 326 12.29 -12.89 -13.50
CA LEU A 326 11.55 -12.17 -12.48
C LEU A 326 10.31 -13.02 -12.19
N GLY A 327 10.17 -13.49 -10.96
CA GLY A 327 9.12 -14.43 -10.60
C GLY A 327 7.75 -13.88 -11.02
N THR A 328 6.90 -14.75 -11.56
CA THR A 328 5.50 -14.45 -11.91
C THR A 328 4.75 -13.72 -10.79
N ASP A 329 5.17 -14.02 -9.56
CA ASP A 329 4.60 -13.58 -8.30
C ASP A 329 4.93 -12.10 -7.98
N PHE A 330 5.80 -11.45 -8.76
CA PHE A 330 6.04 -10.00 -8.66
C PHE A 330 4.93 -9.18 -9.35
N TRP A 331 4.30 -9.71 -10.41
CA TRP A 331 3.42 -8.95 -11.31
C TRP A 331 2.03 -9.56 -11.53
N ASN A 332 1.65 -10.62 -10.81
CA ASN A 332 0.29 -11.16 -10.80
C ASN A 332 -0.53 -10.55 -9.64
N PRO A 333 -1.36 -9.51 -9.87
CA PRO A 333 -2.45 -9.17 -8.95
C PRO A 333 -3.59 -10.19 -9.11
N ILE A 334 -4.08 -10.69 -7.97
CA ILE A 334 -5.45 -11.21 -7.84
C ILE A 334 -6.36 -10.01 -7.59
#